data_AF-A0ABC9ZK04-F1
#
_entry.id   AF-A0ABC9ZK04-F1
#
_cell.length_a   1.000
_cell.length_b   1.000
_cell.length_c   1.000
_cell.angle_alpha   90.00
_cell.angle_beta   90.00
_cell.angle_gamma   90.00
#
_symmetry.space_group_name_H-M   'P 1'
#
loop_
_entity.id
_entity.type
_entity.pdbx_description
1 polymer ?
#
loop_
_entity_poly.entity_id
_entity_poly.type
_entity_poly.pdbx_seq_one_letter_code
_entity_poly.pdbx_strand_id
1 'polypeptide(L)'
;MNLKGITNSLLFKIIVAIILGIIASSFFPEWAGRLFATFNGLFSNFLGFFIPVLIFALVAPAIAGLGRGAGKWLGITAGIAYGSTIISGLIAYGLSIALYPTLLAGQSINTNVSDIEEGALAPYFTVEMPAPFEVMSALLLSFCIGVAMTAVKSDNLYAITKEFECLED
;
A
#
# COMPACT_ATOMS: atom_id res chain seq x y z
N MET A 1 16.04 30.98 -7.04
CA MET A 1 15.23 29.78 -6.73
C MET A 1 14.17 30.15 -5.71
N ASN A 2 12.90 29.92 -6.01
CA ASN A 2 11.79 30.41 -5.21
C ASN A 2 11.52 29.43 -4.04
N LEU A 3 12.12 29.69 -2.87
CA LEU A 3 12.00 28.81 -1.69
C LEU A 3 10.55 28.51 -1.29
N LYS A 4 9.61 29.42 -1.58
CA LYS A 4 8.18 29.30 -1.23
C LYS A 4 7.46 28.18 -1.98
N GLY A 5 7.90 27.82 -3.18
CA GLY A 5 7.29 26.75 -3.99
C GLY A 5 7.71 25.34 -3.54
N ILE A 6 8.98 25.17 -3.17
CA ILE A 6 9.52 23.89 -2.69
C ILE A 6 8.95 23.55 -1.30
N THR A 7 8.83 24.53 -0.40
CA THR A 7 8.30 24.32 0.95
C THR A 7 6.80 24.00 0.99
N ASN A 8 6.06 24.26 -0.09
CA ASN A 8 4.62 23.98 -0.13
C ASN A 8 4.27 22.61 -0.72
N SER A 9 5.25 21.88 -1.26
CA SER A 9 5.05 20.52 -1.76
C SER A 9 4.68 19.56 -0.63
N LEU A 10 3.66 18.73 -0.85
CA LEU A 10 3.26 17.65 0.07
C LEU A 10 4.44 16.72 0.38
N LEU A 11 5.23 16.37 -0.64
CA LEU A 11 6.40 15.51 -0.48
C LEU A 11 7.44 16.14 0.46
N PHE A 12 7.71 17.44 0.31
CA PHE A 12 8.62 18.16 1.22
C PHE A 12 8.09 18.17 2.65
N LYS A 13 6.78 18.39 2.84
CA LYS A 13 6.15 18.34 4.17
C LYS A 13 6.25 16.96 4.80
N ILE A 14 6.08 15.88 4.02
CA ILE A 14 6.23 14.50 4.50
C ILE A 14 7.66 14.24 4.97
N ILE A 15 8.66 14.60 4.15
CA ILE A 15 10.08 14.41 4.53
C ILE A 15 10.41 15.15 5.82
N VAL A 16 10.01 16.42 5.92
CA VAL A 16 10.23 17.24 7.13
C VAL A 16 9.51 16.64 8.34
N ALA A 17 8.28 16.15 8.16
CA ALA A 17 7.52 15.50 9.24
C ALA A 17 8.19 14.20 9.72
N ILE A 18 8.76 13.39 8.82
CA ILE A 18 9.49 12.17 9.19
C ILE A 18 10.74 12.52 10.00
N ILE A 19 11.54 13.48 9.53
CA ILE A 19 12.78 13.90 10.24
C ILE A 19 12.43 14.47 11.62
N LEU A 20 11.44 15.36 11.70
CA LEU A 20 10.98 15.91 12.98
C LEU A 20 10.41 14.82 13.89
N GLY A 21 9.68 13.85 13.34
CA GLY A 21 9.14 12.72 14.09
C GLY A 21 10.24 11.84 14.71
N ILE A 22 11.31 11.56 13.96
CA ILE A 22 12.47 10.80 14.47
C ILE A 22 13.20 11.57 15.59
N ILE A 23 13.36 12.88 15.44
CA ILE A 23 14.02 13.71 16.48
C ILE A 23 13.14 13.82 17.72
N ALA A 24 11.84 14.06 17.52
CA ALA A 24 10.88 14.22 18.60
C ALA A 24 10.62 12.92 19.36
N SER A 25 10.71 11.74 18.70
CA SER A 25 10.43 10.45 19.34
C SER A 25 11.31 10.17 20.56
N SER A 26 12.54 10.71 20.60
CA SER A 26 13.46 10.57 21.73
C SER A 26 13.02 11.33 23.00
N PHE A 27 12.11 12.30 22.86
CA PHE A 27 11.62 13.14 23.97
C PHE A 27 10.14 12.85 24.31
N PHE A 28 9.52 11.87 23.65
CA PHE A 28 8.09 11.63 23.76
C PHE A 28 7.75 10.75 24.97
N PRO A 29 6.87 11.19 25.88
CA PRO A 29 6.43 10.37 27.00
C PRO A 29 5.48 9.25 26.54
N GLU A 30 5.43 8.15 27.29
CA GLU A 30 4.63 6.96 26.94
C GLU A 30 3.15 7.30 26.65
N TRP A 31 2.54 8.19 27.44
CA TRP A 31 1.13 8.56 27.27
C TRP A 31 0.85 9.20 25.91
N ALA A 32 1.82 9.97 25.38
CA ALA A 32 1.71 10.65 24.11
C ALA A 32 2.04 9.69 22.96
N GLY A 33 3.01 8.79 23.13
CA GLY A 33 3.30 7.73 22.16
C GLY A 33 2.12 6.76 21.96
N ARG A 34 1.41 6.40 23.04
CA ARG A 34 0.17 5.59 22.97
C ARG A 34 -0.96 6.30 22.23
N LEU A 35 -1.06 7.63 22.32
CA LEU A 35 -2.04 8.41 21.55
C LEU A 35 -1.76 8.29 20.04
N PHE A 36 -0.49 8.44 19.64
CA PHE A 36 -0.07 8.26 18.24
C PHE A 36 -0.27 6.82 17.76
N ALA A 37 0.03 5.81 18.59
CA ALA A 37 -0.24 4.40 18.26
C ALA A 37 -1.74 4.13 18.08
N THR A 38 -2.59 4.72 18.92
CA THR A 38 -4.05 4.61 18.82
C THR A 38 -4.56 5.25 17.53
N PHE A 39 -4.13 6.47 17.22
CA PHE A 39 -4.48 7.12 15.96
C PHE A 39 -4.00 6.33 14.74
N ASN A 40 -2.77 5.83 14.78
CA ASN A 40 -2.21 5.00 13.71
C ASN A 40 -3.03 3.72 13.50
N GLY A 41 -3.43 3.04 14.57
CA GLY A 41 -4.28 1.86 14.50
C GLY A 41 -5.66 2.17 13.93
N LEU A 42 -6.33 3.22 14.41
CA LEU A 42 -7.63 3.65 13.90
C LEU A 42 -7.58 4.04 12.42
N PHE A 43 -6.58 4.84 12.04
CA PHE A 43 -6.40 5.28 10.67
C PHE A 43 -6.04 4.11 9.74
N SER A 44 -5.18 3.18 10.20
CA SER A 44 -4.82 1.98 9.43
C SER A 44 -6.02 1.05 9.23
N ASN A 45 -6.87 0.87 10.24
CA ASN A 45 -8.11 0.09 10.11
C ASN A 45 -9.11 0.78 9.17
N PHE A 46 -9.24 2.11 9.25
CA PHE A 46 -10.05 2.89 8.32
C PHE A 46 -9.55 2.72 6.88
N LEU A 47 -8.24 2.88 6.63
CA LEU A 47 -7.65 2.63 5.31
C LEU A 47 -7.87 1.18 4.87
N GLY A 48 -7.69 0.21 5.77
CA GLY A 48 -7.91 -1.22 5.49
C GLY A 48 -9.34 -1.55 5.04
N PHE A 49 -10.33 -0.83 5.56
CA PHE A 49 -11.72 -0.94 5.11
C PHE A 49 -11.93 -0.36 3.69
N PHE A 50 -11.34 0.80 3.40
CA PHE A 50 -11.53 1.49 2.11
C PHE A 50 -10.69 0.91 0.98
N ILE A 51 -9.49 0.35 1.24
CA ILE A 51 -8.58 -0.19 0.20
C ILE A 51 -9.28 -1.22 -0.70
N PRO A 52 -9.96 -2.27 -0.19
CA PRO A 52 -10.66 -3.23 -1.06
C PRO A 52 -11.77 -2.58 -1.90
N VAL A 53 -12.48 -1.61 -1.35
CA VAL A 53 -13.55 -0.88 -2.06
C VAL A 53 -12.98 -0.03 -3.19
N LEU A 54 -11.90 0.71 -2.93
CA LEU A 54 -11.19 1.52 -3.93
C LEU A 54 -10.62 0.65 -5.05
N ILE A 55 -10.02 -0.50 -4.71
CA ILE A 55 -9.56 -1.46 -5.71
C ILE A 55 -10.70 -1.88 -6.63
N PHE A 56 -11.86 -2.18 -6.07
CA PHE A 56 -13.02 -2.56 -6.87
C PHE A 56 -13.50 -1.42 -7.77
N ALA A 57 -13.66 -0.22 -7.18
CA ALA A 57 -14.14 0.98 -7.85
C ALA A 57 -13.23 1.44 -9.00
N LEU A 58 -11.90 1.30 -8.85
CA LEU A 58 -10.93 1.73 -9.86
C LEU A 58 -10.59 0.65 -10.89
N VAL A 59 -10.34 -0.58 -10.44
CA VAL A 59 -9.77 -1.61 -11.33
C VAL A 59 -10.82 -2.15 -12.30
N ALA A 60 -12.08 -2.27 -11.86
CA ALA A 60 -13.16 -2.76 -12.73
C ALA A 60 -13.42 -1.86 -13.96
N PRO A 61 -13.64 -0.53 -13.84
CA PRO A 61 -13.81 0.34 -14.99
C PRO A 61 -12.52 0.51 -15.80
N ALA A 62 -11.35 0.56 -15.16
CA ALA A 62 -10.07 0.63 -15.86
C ALA A 62 -9.89 -0.56 -16.83
N ILE A 63 -10.23 -1.78 -16.40
CA ILE A 63 -10.16 -2.97 -17.27
C ILE A 63 -11.24 -2.94 -18.34
N ALA A 64 -12.47 -2.53 -18.00
CA ALA A 64 -13.57 -2.44 -18.95
C ALA A 64 -13.29 -1.40 -20.07
N GLY A 65 -12.60 -0.31 -19.74
CA GLY A 65 -12.21 0.74 -20.68
C GLY A 65 -11.14 0.34 -21.70
N LEU A 66 -10.43 -0.78 -21.49
CA LEU A 66 -9.35 -1.23 -22.39
C LEU A 66 -9.85 -1.74 -23.77
N GLY A 67 -11.15 -1.98 -23.94
CA GLY A 67 -11.73 -2.36 -25.23
C GLY A 67 -11.35 -3.76 -25.75
N ARG A 68 -11.85 -4.11 -26.94
CA ARG A 68 -11.66 -5.46 -27.51
C ARG A 68 -10.21 -5.68 -27.96
N GLY A 69 -9.61 -6.77 -27.48
CA GLY A 69 -8.24 -7.20 -27.82
C GLY A 69 -7.17 -6.85 -26.78
N ALA A 70 -7.52 -6.06 -25.76
CA ALA A 70 -6.59 -5.69 -24.69
C ALA A 70 -6.13 -6.85 -23.81
N GLY A 71 -6.89 -7.95 -23.72
CA GLY A 71 -6.50 -9.13 -22.95
C GLY A 71 -5.13 -9.70 -23.36
N LYS A 72 -4.75 -9.59 -24.65
CA LYS A 72 -3.43 -10.03 -25.12
C LYS A 72 -2.33 -9.12 -24.57
N TRP A 73 -2.54 -7.81 -24.60
CA TRP A 73 -1.58 -6.83 -24.05
C TRP A 73 -1.48 -6.96 -22.53
N LEU A 74 -2.61 -7.12 -21.85
CA LEU A 74 -2.69 -7.34 -20.41
C LEU A 74 -1.92 -8.60 -19.96
N GLY A 75 -2.06 -9.70 -20.70
CA GLY A 75 -1.31 -10.92 -20.45
C GLY A 75 0.20 -10.75 -20.66
N ILE A 76 0.61 -10.03 -21.70
CA ILE A 76 2.03 -9.74 -21.96
C ILE A 76 2.61 -8.86 -20.84
N THR A 77 1.92 -7.78 -20.47
CA THR A 77 2.37 -6.88 -19.39
C THR A 77 2.41 -7.61 -18.05
N ALA A 78 1.44 -8.48 -17.77
CA ALA A 78 1.45 -9.30 -16.56
C ALA A 78 2.65 -10.26 -16.54
N GLY A 79 2.94 -10.92 -17.67
CA GLY A 79 4.13 -11.79 -17.79
C GLY A 79 5.44 -11.02 -17.56
N ILE A 80 5.57 -9.82 -18.13
CA ILE A 80 6.73 -8.95 -17.90
C ILE A 80 6.82 -8.52 -16.43
N ALA A 81 5.69 -8.14 -15.82
CA ALA A 81 5.65 -7.73 -14.41
C ALA A 81 6.07 -8.87 -13.48
N TYR A 82 5.51 -10.07 -13.65
CA TYR A 82 5.90 -11.25 -12.86
C TYR A 82 7.37 -11.63 -13.07
N GLY A 83 7.85 -11.59 -14.32
CA GLY A 83 9.26 -11.80 -14.62
C GLY A 83 10.17 -10.77 -13.92
N SER A 84 9.77 -9.50 -13.94
CA SER A 84 10.48 -8.42 -13.25
C SER A 84 10.51 -8.62 -11.73
N THR A 85 9.41 -9.06 -11.12
CA THR A 85 9.37 -9.38 -9.67
C THR A 85 10.33 -10.50 -9.31
N ILE A 86 10.38 -11.58 -10.10
CA ILE A 86 11.30 -12.71 -9.86
C ILE A 86 12.76 -12.24 -9.97
N ILE A 87 13.10 -11.51 -11.03
CA ILE A 87 14.46 -10.99 -11.23
C ILE A 87 14.84 -10.03 -10.10
N SER A 88 13.95 -9.12 -9.72
CA SER A 88 14.17 -8.18 -8.61
C SER A 88 14.40 -8.92 -7.29
N GLY A 89 13.61 -9.96 -7.00
CA GLY A 89 13.78 -10.80 -5.82
C GLY A 89 15.13 -11.54 -5.81
N LEU A 90 15.56 -12.09 -6.95
CA LEU A 90 16.87 -12.74 -7.07
C LEU A 90 18.03 -11.77 -6.88
N ILE A 91 17.94 -10.56 -7.44
CA ILE A 91 18.94 -9.51 -7.24
C ILE A 91 18.99 -9.10 -5.76
N ALA A 92 17.83 -8.85 -5.14
CA ALA A 92 17.76 -8.48 -3.71
C ALA A 92 18.35 -9.59 -2.82
N TYR A 93 18.07 -10.86 -3.13
CA TYR A 93 18.64 -12.00 -2.42
C TYR A 93 20.16 -12.09 -2.59
N GLY A 94 20.67 -11.99 -3.82
CA GLY A 94 22.10 -12.01 -4.10
C GLY A 94 22.84 -10.84 -3.43
N LEU A 95 22.23 -9.65 -3.46
CA LEU A 95 22.76 -8.47 -2.79
C LEU A 95 22.78 -8.65 -1.27
N SER A 96 21.75 -9.26 -0.70
CA SER A 96 21.68 -9.55 0.73
C SER A 96 22.82 -10.49 1.15
N ILE A 97 23.08 -11.56 0.40
CA ILE A 97 24.19 -12.48 0.69
C ILE A 97 25.56 -11.78 0.56
N ALA A 98 25.71 -10.86 -0.38
CA ALA A 98 26.98 -10.17 -0.60
C ALA A 98 27.24 -9.02 0.40
N LEU A 99 26.21 -8.23 0.71
CA LEU A 99 26.34 -7.04 1.55
C LEU A 99 26.12 -7.33 3.03
N TYR A 100 25.24 -8.25 3.42
CA TYR A 100 24.98 -8.49 4.85
C TYR A 100 26.23 -8.92 5.63
N PRO A 101 27.12 -9.81 5.11
CA PRO A 101 28.34 -10.16 5.83
C PRO A 101 29.29 -8.99 6.06
N THR A 102 29.31 -8.01 5.15
CA THR A 102 30.17 -6.82 5.28
C THR A 102 29.53 -5.73 6.14
N LEU A 103 28.22 -5.54 6.06
CA LEU A 103 27.46 -4.59 6.89
C LEU A 103 27.33 -5.04 8.34
N LEU A 104 27.22 -6.36 8.58
CA LEU A 104 27.09 -6.95 9.91
C LEU A 104 28.44 -7.46 10.47
N ALA A 105 29.55 -7.26 9.74
CA ALA A 105 30.88 -7.62 10.21
C ALA A 105 31.17 -6.90 11.54
N GLY A 106 31.26 -7.66 12.63
CA GLY A 106 31.52 -7.13 13.97
C GLY A 106 30.26 -6.85 14.82
N GLN A 107 29.05 -7.10 14.31
CA GLN A 107 27.84 -7.09 15.13
C GLN A 107 27.47 -8.51 15.55
N SER A 108 27.44 -8.77 16.86
CA SER A 108 26.79 -9.96 17.40
C SER A 108 25.28 -9.83 17.17
N ILE A 109 24.70 -10.74 16.40
CA ILE A 109 23.24 -10.83 16.30
C ILE A 109 22.72 -11.10 17.70
N ASN A 110 22.07 -10.10 18.29
CA ASN A 110 21.46 -10.22 19.60
C ASN A 110 20.21 -11.09 19.41
N THR A 111 20.37 -12.41 19.49
CA THR A 111 19.27 -13.38 19.35
C THR A 111 18.30 -13.35 20.54
N ASN A 112 18.55 -12.50 21.52
CA ASN A 112 17.71 -12.21 22.68
C ASN A 112 16.88 -10.92 22.51
N VAL A 113 16.62 -10.45 21.29
CA VAL A 113 15.50 -9.53 21.07
C VAL A 113 14.24 -10.39 21.04
N SER A 114 13.82 -10.86 22.21
CA SER A 114 12.45 -11.30 22.43
C SER A 114 11.56 -10.13 22.08
N ASP A 115 10.72 -10.34 21.06
CA ASP A 115 9.60 -9.50 20.64
C ASP A 115 9.92 -8.00 20.48
N ILE A 116 10.12 -7.60 19.22
CA ILE A 116 10.07 -6.18 18.81
C ILE A 116 8.74 -5.53 19.26
N GLU A 117 7.69 -6.35 19.46
CA GLU A 117 6.39 -5.95 20.01
C GLU A 117 6.42 -5.57 21.49
N GLU A 118 7.40 -6.02 22.28
CA GLU A 118 7.51 -5.66 23.71
C GLU A 118 7.92 -4.18 23.90
N GLY A 119 8.50 -3.57 22.86
CA GLY A 119 8.75 -2.12 22.79
C GLY A 119 7.62 -1.34 22.11
N ALA A 120 6.61 -2.00 21.54
CA ALA A 120 5.50 -1.34 20.88
C ALA A 120 4.48 -0.85 21.91
N LEU A 121 4.22 0.45 21.91
CA LEU A 121 3.24 1.04 22.81
C LEU A 121 1.83 0.54 22.48
N ALA A 122 1.22 -0.20 23.40
CA ALA A 122 -0.17 -0.64 23.27
C ALA A 122 -1.12 0.58 23.13
N PRO A 123 -2.02 0.59 22.13
CA PRO A 123 -3.00 1.67 21.97
C PRO A 123 -3.97 1.72 23.16
N TYR A 124 -4.57 2.89 23.41
CA TYR A 124 -5.54 3.07 24.49
C TYR A 124 -6.84 2.29 24.26
N PHE A 125 -7.25 2.19 23.01
CA PHE A 125 -8.40 1.41 22.58
C PHE A 125 -8.23 1.03 21.12
N THR A 126 -8.88 -0.05 20.73
CA THR A 126 -8.94 -0.51 19.34
C THR A 126 -10.39 -0.45 18.88
N VAL A 127 -10.59 -0.01 17.64
CA VAL A 127 -11.89 -0.11 16.96
C VAL A 127 -11.67 -1.02 15.77
N GLU A 128 -12.28 -2.20 15.83
CA GLU A 128 -12.26 -3.13 14.72
C GLU A 128 -13.18 -2.60 13.61
N MET A 129 -12.61 -2.40 12.43
CA MET A 129 -13.33 -2.02 11.21
C MET A 129 -13.10 -3.13 10.19
N PRO A 130 -13.85 -4.24 10.27
CA PRO A 130 -13.64 -5.37 9.39
C PRO A 130 -13.87 -4.94 7.94
N ALA A 131 -12.90 -5.26 7.07
CA ALA A 131 -13.01 -5.01 5.65
C ALA A 131 -14.18 -5.80 5.03
N PRO A 132 -14.87 -5.26 4.01
CA PRO A 132 -16.00 -5.95 3.37
C PRO A 132 -15.57 -7.25 2.66
N PHE A 133 -14.33 -7.30 2.18
CA PHE A 133 -13.69 -8.47 1.60
C PHE A 133 -12.17 -8.26 1.61
N GLU A 134 -11.40 -9.35 1.49
CA GLU A 134 -9.95 -9.28 1.41
C GLU A 134 -9.47 -8.60 0.11
N VAL A 135 -8.29 -7.99 0.17
CA VAL A 135 -7.65 -7.30 -0.97
C VAL A 135 -7.53 -8.21 -2.20
N MET A 136 -7.19 -9.48 -2.02
CA MET A 136 -7.09 -10.43 -3.12
C MET A 136 -8.45 -10.74 -3.75
N SER A 137 -9.49 -10.89 -2.92
CA SER A 137 -10.86 -11.08 -3.40
C SER A 137 -11.35 -9.85 -4.17
N ALA A 138 -11.03 -8.64 -3.69
CA ALA A 138 -11.32 -7.38 -4.37
C ALA A 138 -10.75 -7.36 -5.79
N LEU A 139 -9.46 -7.67 -5.91
CA LEU A 139 -8.72 -7.68 -7.18
C LEU A 139 -9.28 -8.72 -8.15
N LEU A 140 -9.54 -9.94 -7.69
CA LEU A 140 -10.06 -10.99 -8.55
C LEU A 140 -11.48 -10.67 -9.02
N LEU A 141 -12.33 -10.16 -8.13
CA LEU A 141 -13.70 -9.77 -8.45
C LEU A 141 -13.72 -8.58 -9.43
N SER A 142 -12.95 -7.54 -9.16
CA SER A 142 -12.86 -6.35 -10.04
C SER A 142 -12.35 -6.72 -11.42
N PHE A 143 -11.37 -7.62 -11.50
CA PHE A 143 -10.83 -8.14 -12.75
C PHE A 143 -11.86 -8.96 -13.52
N CYS A 144 -12.50 -9.93 -12.87
CA CYS A 144 -13.54 -10.76 -13.49
C CYS A 144 -14.71 -9.92 -14.02
N ILE A 145 -15.20 -8.95 -13.23
CA ILE A 145 -16.27 -8.04 -13.65
C ILE A 145 -15.80 -7.11 -14.78
N GLY A 146 -14.60 -6.55 -14.66
CA GLY A 146 -13.96 -5.73 -15.70
C GLY A 146 -13.91 -6.45 -17.05
N VAL A 147 -13.39 -7.68 -17.07
CA VAL A 147 -13.32 -8.50 -18.29
C VAL A 147 -14.71 -8.90 -18.79
N ALA A 148 -15.63 -9.30 -17.90
CA ALA A 148 -16.99 -9.69 -18.28
C ALA A 148 -17.75 -8.54 -18.98
N MET A 149 -17.58 -7.29 -18.53
CA MET A 149 -18.17 -6.12 -19.18
C MET A 149 -17.69 -5.96 -20.63
N THR A 150 -16.39 -6.18 -20.90
CA THR A 150 -15.85 -6.12 -22.27
C THR A 150 -16.37 -7.24 -23.17
N ALA A 151 -16.70 -8.40 -22.60
CA ALA A 151 -17.19 -9.57 -23.32
C ALA A 151 -18.67 -9.44 -23.68
N VAL A 152 -19.51 -9.01 -22.71
CA VAL A 152 -20.98 -8.96 -22.82
C VAL A 152 -21.50 -7.67 -23.45
N LYS A 153 -20.68 -6.60 -23.55
CA LYS A 153 -21.09 -5.26 -24.03
C LYS A 153 -22.22 -4.63 -23.21
N SER A 154 -22.09 -4.66 -21.88
CA SER A 154 -23.09 -4.04 -21.02
C SER A 154 -22.78 -2.56 -20.80
N ASP A 155 -23.45 -1.69 -21.54
CA ASP A 155 -23.28 -0.23 -21.42
C ASP A 155 -23.76 0.28 -20.05
N ASN A 156 -24.81 -0.32 -19.49
CA ASN A 156 -25.36 0.04 -18.17
C ASN A 156 -24.39 -0.30 -17.03
N LEU A 157 -23.78 -1.48 -17.06
CA LEU A 157 -22.86 -1.90 -16.00
C LEU A 157 -21.56 -1.08 -16.05
N TYR A 158 -21.11 -0.75 -17.26
CA TYR A 158 -19.96 0.12 -17.47
C TYR A 158 -20.22 1.54 -16.95
N ALA A 159 -21.40 2.11 -17.23
CA ALA A 159 -21.79 3.42 -16.71
C ALA A 159 -21.78 3.47 -15.19
N ILE A 160 -22.35 2.46 -14.52
CA ILE A 160 -22.34 2.35 -13.05
C ILE A 160 -20.90 2.29 -12.52
N THR A 161 -20.04 1.43 -13.07
CA THR A 161 -18.64 1.33 -12.61
C THR A 161 -17.86 2.63 -12.82
N LYS A 162 -18.19 3.39 -13.87
CA LYS A 162 -17.56 4.68 -14.15
C LYS A 162 -18.02 5.78 -13.18
N GLU A 163 -19.27 5.72 -12.72
CA GLU A 163 -19.74 6.59 -11.64
C GLU A 163 -18.99 6.30 -10.33
N PHE A 164 -18.71 5.03 -10.02
CA PHE A 164 -17.89 4.65 -8.87
C PHE A 164 -16.44 5.17 -8.97
N GLU A 165 -15.83 5.14 -10.15
CA GLU A 165 -14.51 5.73 -10.40
C GLU A 165 -14.52 7.25 -10.14
N CYS A 166 -15.56 7.94 -10.61
CA CYS A 166 -15.70 9.40 -10.46
C CYS A 166 -15.93 9.86 -9.01
N LEU A 167 -16.25 8.97 -8.07
CA LEU A 167 -16.37 9.30 -6.64
C LEU A 167 -15.01 9.52 -5.96
N GLU A 168 -13.91 9.13 -6.61
CA GLU A 168 -12.56 9.30 -6.11
C GLU A 168 -11.93 10.66 -6.46
N ASP A 169 -12.29 11.23 -7.61
CA ASP A 169 -11.78 12.51 -8.14
C ASP A 169 -12.30 13.74 -7.36
#